data_AF-A0A9E5DB94-F1
#
_entry.id   AF-A0A9E5DB94-F1
#
_cell.length_a   1.000
_cell.length_b   1.000
_cell.length_c   1.000
_cell.angle_alpha   90.00
_cell.angle_beta   90.00
_cell.angle_gamma   90.00
#
_symmetry.space_group_name_H-M   'P 1'
#
loop_
_entity.id
_entity.type
_entity.pdbx_description
1 polymer ?
#
loop_
_entity_poly.entity_id
_entity_poly.type
_entity_poly.pdbx_seq_one_letter_code
_entity_poly.pdbx_strand_id
1 'polypeptide(L)'
;MKDITWHTEPNNKDEAMREIIKEVRNCNLNCYREEYKKPLKTLFNRIISVEELMNGRPLIDDWRSQDILFISQAPSKQAWVDNELSSLDNSFFTDFLLKKIYPNNNSSVAIEKWKQNVFWIHTANCYPGKGEGGDKVPNMDCAEMYFDKIIETMNPKLIILMGLSATKFFTEYRRLSDINKKSPRLKDILYLQYDKQKPFFVDSKDGTNQYETIVIPHAANLTKLSESGIFAYNLLIDSLIDGKAKKNEYEFTLKTKDIVSSSKHTWLDEIVYVLKELGGHAKNKDIFIEVEKRGMMNFTPRWKNSVIKTIGLHSSDSKSYKEGNSDRFYKIDRGHWGLRDFK
;
A
#
# COMPACT_ATOMS: atom_id res chain seq x y z
N MET A 1 22.98 1.92 -34.94
CA MET A 1 22.38 3.05 -34.21
C MET A 1 23.26 3.31 -33.02
N LYS A 2 23.72 4.55 -32.81
CA LYS A 2 24.64 4.88 -31.71
C LYS A 2 23.84 4.96 -30.41
N ASP A 3 24.22 4.14 -29.44
CA ASP A 3 23.77 4.23 -28.07
C ASP A 3 24.22 5.57 -27.48
N ILE A 4 23.26 6.36 -27.02
CA ILE A 4 23.50 7.60 -26.29
C ILE A 4 23.33 7.25 -24.81
N THR A 5 24.44 6.97 -24.13
CA THR A 5 24.49 6.88 -22.67
C THR A 5 24.52 8.29 -22.09
N TRP A 6 23.44 8.70 -21.43
CA TRP A 6 23.35 9.98 -20.74
C TRP A 6 24.04 9.91 -19.38
N HIS A 7 25.34 10.21 -19.33
CA HIS A 7 25.98 10.56 -18.06
C HIS A 7 25.70 12.04 -17.78
N THR A 8 24.71 12.32 -16.93
CA THR A 8 24.37 13.69 -16.53
C THR A 8 25.17 14.08 -15.29
N GLU A 9 26.03 15.09 -15.42
CA GLU A 9 26.62 15.77 -14.26
C GLU A 9 25.52 16.34 -13.35
N PRO A 10 25.75 16.54 -12.03
CA PRO A 10 24.71 16.98 -11.09
C PRO A 10 23.95 18.25 -11.51
N ASN A 11 24.63 19.23 -12.13
CA ASN A 11 23.98 20.44 -12.67
C ASN A 11 23.07 20.13 -13.87
N ASN A 12 23.40 19.12 -14.67
CA ASN A 12 22.60 18.67 -15.81
C ASN A 12 21.36 17.88 -15.33
N LYS A 13 21.48 17.09 -14.26
CA LYS A 13 20.35 16.36 -13.66
C LYS A 13 19.22 17.29 -13.21
N ASP A 14 19.56 18.33 -12.45
CA ASP A 14 18.55 19.23 -11.89
C ASP A 14 17.81 20.01 -12.98
N GLU A 15 18.52 20.45 -14.01
CA GLU A 15 17.93 21.11 -15.18
C GLU A 15 17.05 20.12 -15.97
N ALA A 16 17.56 18.92 -16.26
CA ALA A 16 16.83 17.90 -16.99
C ALA A 16 15.53 17.49 -16.28
N MET A 17 15.53 17.31 -14.96
CA MET A 17 14.32 17.03 -14.18
C MET A 17 13.31 18.19 -14.26
N ARG A 18 13.77 19.44 -14.19
CA ARG A 18 12.89 20.61 -14.36
C ARG A 18 12.27 20.67 -15.76
N GLU A 19 13.02 20.33 -16.80
CA GLU A 19 12.50 20.26 -18.17
C GLU A 19 11.47 19.13 -18.34
N ILE A 20 11.70 17.95 -17.76
CA ILE A 20 10.72 16.86 -17.77
C ILE A 20 9.42 17.29 -17.08
N ILE A 21 9.51 17.97 -15.93
CA ILE A 21 8.32 18.46 -15.21
C ILE A 21 7.55 19.48 -16.06
N LYS A 22 8.25 20.40 -16.73
CA LYS A 22 7.62 21.35 -17.66
C LYS A 22 6.90 20.63 -18.79
N GLU A 23 7.54 19.62 -19.39
CA GLU A 23 6.95 18.81 -20.46
C GLU A 23 5.67 18.11 -19.99
N VAL A 24 5.70 17.45 -18.82
CA VAL A 24 4.52 16.79 -18.23
C VAL A 24 3.41 17.81 -17.99
N ARG A 25 3.69 18.94 -17.34
CA ARG A 25 2.69 19.99 -17.01
C ARG A 25 2.08 20.64 -18.24
N ASN A 26 2.82 20.68 -19.35
CA ASN A 26 2.38 21.24 -20.63
C ASN A 26 1.75 20.20 -21.56
N CYS A 27 1.65 18.93 -21.15
CA CYS A 27 1.02 17.88 -21.95
C CYS A 27 -0.45 18.23 -22.25
N ASN A 28 -0.81 18.18 -23.54
CA ASN A 28 -2.11 18.58 -24.07
C ASN A 28 -2.85 17.42 -24.77
N LEU A 29 -2.49 16.17 -24.46
CA LEU A 29 -3.11 14.97 -25.06
C LEU A 29 -4.58 14.78 -24.67
N ASN A 30 -5.06 15.47 -23.62
CA ASN A 30 -6.47 15.47 -23.20
C ASN A 30 -7.08 14.07 -22.97
N CYS A 31 -6.28 13.09 -22.51
CA CYS A 31 -6.62 11.66 -22.53
C CYS A 31 -7.96 11.28 -21.88
N TYR A 32 -8.41 12.01 -20.86
CA TYR A 32 -9.64 11.72 -20.11
C TYR A 32 -10.72 12.81 -20.22
N ARG A 33 -10.58 13.72 -21.19
CA ARG A 33 -11.49 14.87 -21.30
C ARG A 33 -12.94 14.44 -21.49
N GLU A 34 -13.15 13.36 -22.24
CA GLU A 34 -14.46 12.75 -22.46
C GLU A 34 -15.12 12.22 -21.17
N GLU A 35 -14.37 12.05 -20.08
CA GLU A 35 -14.91 11.56 -18.81
C GLU A 35 -15.59 12.67 -17.99
N TYR A 36 -15.31 13.94 -18.30
CA TYR A 36 -15.75 15.09 -17.53
C TYR A 36 -17.12 15.60 -17.98
N LYS A 37 -18.15 14.74 -17.91
CA LYS A 37 -19.50 15.05 -18.43
C LYS A 37 -20.44 15.71 -17.43
N LYS A 38 -20.11 15.67 -16.14
CA LYS A 38 -20.97 16.16 -15.05
C LYS A 38 -20.17 16.63 -13.84
N PRO A 39 -20.72 17.54 -13.01
CA PRO A 39 -20.10 17.94 -11.76
C PRO A 39 -19.88 16.76 -10.81
N LEU A 40 -18.83 16.85 -9.99
CA LEU A 40 -18.47 15.81 -9.02
C LEU A 40 -18.47 16.37 -7.60
N LYS A 41 -18.99 15.60 -6.65
CA LYS A 41 -18.95 15.96 -5.22
C LYS A 41 -17.71 15.41 -4.54
N THR A 42 -17.03 16.23 -3.75
CA THR A 42 -15.90 15.83 -2.91
C THR A 42 -16.40 15.23 -1.59
N LEU A 43 -15.48 14.70 -0.78
CA LEU A 43 -15.80 14.18 0.54
C LEU A 43 -16.31 15.29 1.49
N PHE A 44 -15.91 16.55 1.25
CA PHE A 44 -16.31 17.72 2.03
C PHE A 44 -17.50 18.47 1.41
N ASN A 45 -18.30 17.80 0.58
CA ASN A 45 -19.45 18.37 -0.12
C ASN A 45 -19.17 19.55 -1.07
N ARG A 46 -17.89 19.87 -1.39
CA ARG A 46 -17.57 20.77 -2.50
C ARG A 46 -18.08 20.14 -3.80
N ILE A 47 -18.74 20.93 -4.63
CA ILE A 47 -19.12 20.55 -5.98
C ILE A 47 -18.03 21.08 -6.92
N ILE A 48 -17.33 20.18 -7.58
CA ILE A 48 -16.39 20.49 -8.65
C ILE A 48 -17.17 20.51 -9.96
N SER A 49 -17.18 21.65 -10.64
CA SER A 49 -17.83 21.85 -11.93
C SER A 49 -17.12 21.10 -13.06
N VAL A 50 -17.82 20.94 -14.19
CA VAL A 50 -17.20 20.39 -15.42
C VAL A 50 -16.08 21.31 -15.91
N GLU A 51 -16.26 22.62 -15.83
CA GLU A 51 -15.25 23.60 -16.24
C GLU A 51 -13.96 23.48 -15.41
N GLU A 52 -14.08 23.34 -14.08
CA GLU A 52 -12.93 23.08 -13.21
C GLU A 52 -12.19 21.79 -13.59
N LEU A 53 -12.92 20.71 -13.90
CA LEU A 53 -12.31 19.46 -14.36
C LEU A 53 -11.59 19.63 -15.70
N MET A 54 -12.19 20.37 -16.64
CA MET A 54 -11.62 20.65 -17.96
C MET A 54 -10.37 21.53 -17.90
N ASN A 55 -10.27 22.40 -16.89
CA ASN A 55 -9.16 23.32 -16.69
C ASN A 55 -8.00 22.73 -15.86
N GLY A 56 -8.18 21.54 -15.28
CA GLY A 56 -7.13 20.84 -14.55
C GLY A 56 -5.93 20.52 -15.45
N ARG A 57 -4.76 20.33 -14.83
CA ARG A 57 -3.48 20.15 -15.53
C ARG A 57 -2.77 18.88 -15.04
N PRO A 58 -1.97 18.21 -15.90
CA PRO A 58 -1.18 17.05 -15.51
C PRO A 58 -0.43 17.29 -14.20
N LEU A 59 -0.72 16.46 -13.21
CA LEU A 59 -0.27 16.62 -11.84
C LEU A 59 1.03 15.83 -11.60
N ILE A 60 2.09 16.56 -11.23
CA ILE A 60 3.43 16.04 -10.92
C ILE A 60 4.11 16.97 -9.92
N ASP A 61 4.92 16.42 -9.02
CA ASP A 61 5.62 17.18 -7.98
C ASP A 61 6.68 18.13 -8.55
N ASP A 62 7.10 19.10 -7.75
CA ASP A 62 8.27 19.93 -8.10
C ASP A 62 9.57 19.18 -7.77
N TRP A 63 10.60 19.48 -8.56
CA TRP A 63 11.95 18.99 -8.32
C TRP A 63 12.67 19.83 -7.26
N ARG A 64 13.19 19.13 -6.25
CA ARG A 64 13.94 19.65 -5.10
C ARG A 64 15.18 18.78 -4.81
N SER A 65 15.67 18.06 -5.83
CA SER A 65 16.76 17.10 -5.70
C SER A 65 16.42 15.92 -4.78
N GLN A 66 15.17 15.47 -4.81
CA GLN A 66 14.69 14.33 -4.04
C GLN A 66 15.39 13.03 -4.46
N ASP A 67 15.56 12.11 -3.51
CA ASP A 67 16.22 10.83 -3.73
C ASP A 67 15.24 9.66 -3.91
N ILE A 68 13.96 9.84 -3.57
CA ILE A 68 12.96 8.78 -3.53
C ILE A 68 11.85 9.06 -4.54
N LEU A 69 11.60 8.11 -5.45
CA LEU A 69 10.54 8.20 -6.43
C LEU A 69 9.29 7.48 -5.90
N PHE A 70 8.20 8.20 -5.71
CA PHE A 70 6.91 7.61 -5.32
C PHE A 70 5.94 7.62 -6.49
N ILE A 71 5.49 6.43 -6.90
CA ILE A 71 4.60 6.22 -8.03
C ILE A 71 3.26 5.71 -7.52
N SER A 72 2.17 6.45 -7.80
CA SER A 72 0.81 5.99 -7.52
C SER A 72 -0.05 5.89 -8.78
N GLN A 73 -1.34 5.59 -8.63
CA GLN A 73 -2.24 5.36 -9.76
C GLN A 73 -2.48 6.64 -10.59
N ALA A 74 -3.14 7.63 -9.99
CA ALA A 74 -3.63 8.83 -10.64
C ALA A 74 -3.97 9.89 -9.57
N PRO A 75 -4.05 11.18 -9.93
CA PRO A 75 -4.57 12.19 -9.02
C PRO A 75 -6.05 11.92 -8.69
N SER A 76 -6.48 12.29 -7.49
CA SER A 76 -7.91 12.36 -7.18
C SER A 76 -8.54 13.58 -7.87
N LYS A 77 -9.87 13.62 -8.00
CA LYS A 77 -10.57 14.79 -8.54
C LYS A 77 -10.24 16.11 -7.83
N GLN A 78 -10.00 16.08 -6.52
CA GLN A 78 -9.66 17.28 -5.74
C GLN A 78 -8.23 17.73 -6.09
N ALA A 79 -7.27 16.81 -6.01
CA ALA A 79 -5.86 17.08 -6.34
C ALA A 79 -5.68 17.55 -7.79
N TRP A 80 -6.48 17.02 -8.72
CA TRP A 80 -6.51 17.41 -10.12
C TRP A 80 -6.95 18.87 -10.34
N VAL A 81 -8.02 19.29 -9.67
CA VAL A 81 -8.56 20.65 -9.82
C VAL A 81 -7.75 21.68 -9.05
N ASP A 82 -7.28 21.33 -7.86
CA ASP A 82 -6.46 22.23 -7.05
C ASP A 82 -5.01 22.28 -7.55
N ASN A 83 -4.64 21.35 -8.43
CA ASN A 83 -3.29 21.17 -8.94
C ASN A 83 -2.26 21.00 -7.79
N GLU A 84 -2.65 20.25 -6.75
CA GLU A 84 -1.85 20.06 -5.54
C GLU A 84 -1.79 18.58 -5.13
N LEU A 85 -0.58 18.00 -5.11
CA LEU A 85 -0.32 16.62 -4.70
C LEU A 85 -0.35 16.44 -3.18
N SER A 86 0.42 17.29 -2.51
CA SER A 86 0.76 17.21 -1.09
C SER A 86 -0.08 18.19 -0.27
N SER A 87 -1.41 18.17 -0.51
CA SER A 87 -2.36 19.07 0.14
C SER A 87 -2.72 18.60 1.56
N LEU A 88 -3.02 19.53 2.46
CA LEU A 88 -3.56 19.21 3.78
C LEU A 88 -4.93 18.50 3.70
N ASP A 89 -5.68 18.78 2.64
CA ASP A 89 -7.01 18.23 2.39
C ASP A 89 -6.97 16.80 1.82
N ASN A 90 -5.76 16.29 1.53
CA ASN A 90 -5.55 14.90 1.14
C ASN A 90 -5.42 14.04 2.40
N SER A 91 -6.54 13.60 2.98
CA SER A 91 -6.57 12.79 4.21
C SER A 91 -5.75 11.50 4.11
N PHE A 92 -5.61 10.90 2.94
CA PHE A 92 -4.69 9.76 2.77
C PHE A 92 -3.24 10.19 3.05
N PHE A 93 -2.82 11.29 2.44
CA PHE A 93 -1.48 11.81 2.61
C PHE A 93 -1.26 12.27 4.06
N THR A 94 -2.13 13.12 4.60
CA THR A 94 -1.96 13.72 5.92
C THR A 94 -2.28 12.79 7.08
N ASP A 95 -3.43 12.10 7.06
CA ASP A 95 -3.88 11.31 8.20
C ASP A 95 -3.26 9.92 8.25
N PHE A 96 -2.72 9.42 7.14
CA PHE A 96 -2.16 8.08 7.09
C PHE A 96 -0.67 8.10 6.77
N LEU A 97 -0.29 8.55 5.57
CA LEU A 97 1.08 8.39 5.09
C LEU A 97 2.04 9.17 5.99
N LEU A 98 1.76 10.46 6.20
CA LEU A 98 2.57 11.33 7.04
C LEU A 98 2.54 10.94 8.53
N LYS A 99 1.38 10.59 9.10
CA LYS A 99 1.31 10.15 10.51
C LYS A 99 2.07 8.84 10.76
N LYS A 100 2.20 7.97 9.77
CA LYS A 100 2.99 6.73 9.91
C LYS A 100 4.49 6.97 9.72
N ILE A 101 4.87 7.78 8.74
CA ILE A 101 6.28 8.05 8.43
C ILE A 101 6.87 9.04 9.45
N TYR A 102 6.10 10.04 9.87
CA TYR A 102 6.53 11.10 10.76
C TYR A 102 5.56 11.27 11.96
N PRO A 103 5.37 10.23 12.79
CA PRO A 103 4.36 10.21 13.86
C PRO A 103 4.53 11.33 14.90
N ASN A 104 5.76 11.81 15.08
CA ASN A 104 6.11 12.83 16.07
C ASN A 104 6.17 14.26 15.48
N ASN A 105 5.92 14.42 14.17
CA ASN A 105 5.92 15.72 13.52
C ASN A 105 4.48 16.24 13.39
N ASN A 106 4.29 17.55 13.56
CA ASN A 106 3.05 18.18 13.14
C ASN A 106 2.91 18.11 11.60
N SER A 107 1.69 18.27 11.09
CA SER A 107 1.37 18.08 9.66
C SER A 107 2.26 18.93 8.75
N SER A 108 2.47 20.21 9.06
CA SER A 108 3.29 21.09 8.21
C SER A 108 4.75 20.62 8.12
N VAL A 109 5.36 20.25 9.25
CA VAL A 109 6.75 19.75 9.25
C VAL A 109 6.84 18.40 8.53
N ALA A 110 5.84 17.52 8.70
CA ALA A 110 5.79 16.24 8.00
C ALA A 110 5.65 16.40 6.48
N ILE A 111 4.82 17.34 6.02
CA ILE A 111 4.66 17.68 4.59
C ILE A 111 5.98 18.18 4.02
N GLU A 112 6.67 19.10 4.71
CA GLU A 112 7.94 19.63 4.21
C GLU A 112 9.01 18.54 4.15
N LYS A 113 9.14 17.70 5.20
CA LYS A 113 10.03 16.54 5.15
C LYS A 113 9.71 15.62 3.97
N TRP A 114 8.43 15.35 3.71
CA TRP A 114 8.03 14.56 2.54
C TRP A 114 8.49 15.20 1.23
N LYS A 115 8.15 16.48 1.00
CA LYS A 115 8.50 17.21 -0.22
C LYS A 115 10.01 17.27 -0.50
N GLN A 116 10.82 17.31 0.56
CA GLN A 116 12.28 17.34 0.43
C GLN A 116 12.88 15.98 0.05
N ASN A 117 12.23 14.86 0.42
CA ASN A 117 12.80 13.52 0.24
C ASN A 117 12.16 12.76 -0.93
N VAL A 118 10.89 13.04 -1.22
CA VAL A 118 10.06 12.26 -2.14
C VAL A 118 9.65 13.10 -3.34
N PHE A 119 9.91 12.57 -4.53
CA PHE A 119 9.35 13.06 -5.80
C PHE A 119 8.14 12.18 -6.17
N TRP A 120 6.95 12.78 -6.20
CA TRP A 120 5.70 12.05 -6.45
C TRP A 120 5.21 12.21 -7.90
N ILE A 121 5.04 11.08 -8.60
CA ILE A 121 4.36 10.98 -9.89
C ILE A 121 3.25 9.92 -9.90
N HIS A 122 2.39 9.95 -10.92
CA HIS A 122 1.33 8.98 -11.14
C HIS A 122 1.56 8.14 -12.40
N THR A 123 0.93 6.96 -12.45
CA THR A 123 0.82 6.14 -13.67
C THR A 123 0.09 6.89 -14.78
N ALA A 124 -0.94 7.67 -14.40
CA ALA A 124 -1.47 8.73 -15.23
C ALA A 124 -1.54 10.05 -14.44
N ASN A 125 -0.92 11.09 -14.98
CA ASN A 125 -0.87 12.40 -14.34
C ASN A 125 -2.20 13.18 -14.46
N CYS A 126 -3.20 12.62 -15.14
CA CYS A 126 -4.53 13.22 -15.30
C CYS A 126 -5.59 12.43 -14.53
N TYR A 127 -6.66 13.12 -14.08
CA TYR A 127 -7.78 12.45 -13.41
C TYR A 127 -8.54 11.54 -14.38
N PRO A 128 -8.63 10.22 -14.14
CA PRO A 128 -9.22 9.29 -15.10
C PRO A 128 -10.76 9.28 -15.09
N GLY A 129 -11.40 10.14 -14.29
CA GLY A 129 -12.84 10.16 -14.11
C GLY A 129 -13.34 9.23 -13.00
N LYS A 130 -14.64 9.28 -12.74
CA LYS A 130 -15.31 8.52 -11.67
C LYS A 130 -15.93 7.22 -12.21
N GLY A 131 -15.63 6.10 -11.58
CA GLY A 131 -16.27 4.80 -11.79
C GLY A 131 -17.20 4.40 -10.63
N GLU A 132 -17.76 3.19 -10.70
CA GLU A 132 -18.72 2.67 -9.71
C GLU A 132 -18.10 2.47 -8.31
N GLY A 133 -16.83 2.05 -8.23
CA GLY A 133 -16.14 1.74 -6.98
C GLY A 133 -15.09 2.75 -6.53
N GLY A 134 -14.94 3.89 -7.22
CA GLY A 134 -13.79 4.75 -7.02
C GLY A 134 -13.49 5.61 -8.25
N ASP A 135 -12.26 6.07 -8.34
CA ASP A 135 -11.74 6.65 -9.57
C ASP A 135 -11.45 5.54 -10.57
N LYS A 136 -11.60 5.82 -11.86
CA LYS A 136 -11.35 4.84 -12.92
C LYS A 136 -9.89 4.40 -12.91
N VAL A 137 -9.64 3.19 -13.40
CA VAL A 137 -8.27 2.71 -13.61
C VAL A 137 -7.72 3.42 -14.85
N PRO A 138 -6.56 4.10 -14.75
CA PRO A 138 -5.98 4.80 -15.88
C PRO A 138 -5.36 3.82 -16.91
N ASN A 139 -5.19 4.31 -18.13
CA ASN A 139 -4.33 3.66 -19.13
C ASN A 139 -2.82 3.87 -18.79
N MET A 140 -1.94 3.22 -19.55
CA MET A 140 -0.48 3.24 -19.30
C MET A 140 0.27 4.26 -20.16
N ASP A 141 -0.38 4.93 -21.10
CA ASP A 141 0.26 5.81 -22.09
C ASP A 141 1.18 6.86 -21.44
N CYS A 142 0.73 7.44 -20.32
CA CYS A 142 1.50 8.43 -19.57
C CYS A 142 2.74 7.82 -18.89
N ALA A 143 2.62 6.60 -18.35
CA ALA A 143 3.74 5.87 -17.78
C ALA A 143 4.77 5.48 -18.85
N GLU A 144 4.31 4.98 -20.00
CA GLU A 144 5.16 4.63 -21.16
C GLU A 144 5.95 5.83 -21.68
N MET A 145 5.36 7.03 -21.61
CA MET A 145 6.00 8.27 -22.05
C MET A 145 7.07 8.77 -21.07
N TYR A 146 6.82 8.68 -19.75
CA TYR A 146 7.61 9.43 -18.78
C TYR A 146 8.42 8.60 -17.78
N PHE A 147 8.05 7.35 -17.48
CA PHE A 147 8.69 6.61 -16.38
C PHE A 147 10.18 6.38 -16.61
N ASP A 148 10.57 5.86 -17.79
CA ASP A 148 11.98 5.61 -18.10
C ASP A 148 12.80 6.90 -18.03
N LYS A 149 12.29 7.95 -18.70
CA LYS A 149 12.93 9.26 -18.73
C LYS A 149 13.14 9.82 -17.32
N ILE A 150 12.14 9.70 -16.45
CA ILE A 150 12.22 10.17 -15.06
C ILE A 150 13.16 9.31 -14.24
N ILE A 151 13.06 7.98 -14.29
CA ILE A 151 13.88 7.07 -13.50
C ILE A 151 15.36 7.23 -13.86
N GLU A 152 15.68 7.29 -15.15
CA GLU A 152 17.05 7.43 -15.64
C GLU A 152 17.63 8.82 -15.30
N THR A 153 16.83 9.89 -15.44
CA THR A 153 17.28 11.24 -15.11
C THR A 153 17.39 11.46 -13.60
N MET A 154 16.38 11.03 -12.84
CA MET A 154 16.32 11.16 -11.38
C MET A 154 17.36 10.26 -10.71
N ASN A 155 17.68 9.10 -11.30
CA ASN A 155 18.51 8.07 -10.70
C ASN A 155 18.15 7.85 -9.21
N PRO A 156 16.89 7.46 -8.92
CA PRO A 156 16.38 7.41 -7.55
C PRO A 156 17.09 6.33 -6.76
N LYS A 157 17.27 6.56 -5.46
CA LYS A 157 17.84 5.56 -4.55
C LYS A 157 16.82 4.52 -4.13
N LEU A 158 15.55 4.90 -4.14
CA LEU A 158 14.41 4.04 -3.82
C LEU A 158 13.23 4.40 -4.71
N ILE A 159 12.56 3.39 -5.24
CA ILE A 159 11.28 3.50 -5.93
C ILE A 159 10.19 2.91 -5.04
N ILE A 160 9.09 3.64 -4.86
CA ILE A 160 7.91 3.16 -4.12
C ILE A 160 6.77 3.03 -5.10
N LEU A 161 6.24 1.82 -5.24
CA LEU A 161 5.13 1.51 -6.15
C LEU A 161 3.85 1.29 -5.32
N MET A 162 2.90 2.23 -5.40
CA MET A 162 1.64 2.12 -4.68
C MET A 162 0.54 1.52 -5.55
N GLY A 163 0.11 0.32 -5.16
CA GLY A 163 -1.02 -0.38 -5.77
C GLY A 163 -0.69 -1.06 -7.10
N LEU A 164 -1.72 -1.68 -7.68
CA LEU A 164 -1.55 -2.52 -8.87
C LEU A 164 -1.15 -1.70 -10.10
N SER A 165 -1.73 -0.51 -10.30
CA SER A 165 -1.46 0.32 -11.49
C SER A 165 0.02 0.73 -11.59
N ALA A 166 0.59 1.25 -10.51
CA ALA A 166 2.02 1.62 -10.46
C ALA A 166 2.93 0.40 -10.66
N THR A 167 2.54 -0.75 -10.11
CA THR A 167 3.34 -1.98 -10.20
C THR A 167 3.25 -2.65 -11.57
N LYS A 168 2.08 -2.56 -12.21
CA LYS A 168 1.75 -3.28 -13.44
C LYS A 168 2.73 -2.94 -14.57
N PHE A 169 3.07 -1.66 -14.73
CA PHE A 169 4.07 -1.20 -15.71
C PHE A 169 5.34 -2.07 -15.66
N PHE A 170 6.01 -2.14 -14.50
CA PHE A 170 7.27 -2.86 -14.36
C PHE A 170 7.11 -4.38 -14.53
N THR A 171 5.99 -4.96 -14.09
CA THR A 171 5.74 -6.41 -14.26
C THR A 171 5.39 -6.79 -15.71
N GLU A 172 4.81 -5.89 -16.51
CA GLU A 172 4.49 -6.17 -17.91
C GLU A 172 5.75 -6.19 -18.78
N TYR A 173 6.72 -5.35 -18.47
CA TYR A 173 8.04 -5.34 -19.08
C TYR A 173 9.05 -6.28 -18.40
N ARG A 174 8.63 -7.06 -17.39
CA ARG A 174 9.47 -8.00 -16.62
C ARG A 174 10.73 -7.37 -16.02
N ARG A 175 10.60 -6.13 -15.57
CA ARG A 175 11.68 -5.34 -14.97
C ARG A 175 11.69 -5.39 -13.46
N LEU A 176 10.69 -6.02 -12.84
CA LEU A 176 10.62 -6.17 -11.38
C LEU A 176 11.22 -7.53 -11.00
N SER A 177 12.31 -7.51 -10.23
CA SER A 177 13.07 -8.69 -9.84
C SER A 177 12.20 -9.69 -9.09
N ASP A 178 12.58 -10.97 -9.18
CA ASP A 178 11.88 -12.11 -8.56
C ASP A 178 10.44 -12.33 -9.07
N ILE A 179 9.94 -11.52 -10.00
CA ILE A 179 8.59 -11.59 -10.55
C ILE A 179 8.66 -11.85 -12.06
N ASN A 180 8.63 -13.13 -12.41
CA ASN A 180 8.67 -13.58 -13.81
C ASN A 180 7.29 -13.67 -14.48
N LYS A 181 6.22 -13.47 -13.71
CA LYS A 181 4.84 -13.54 -14.21
C LYS A 181 4.44 -12.19 -14.80
N LYS A 182 3.92 -12.20 -16.03
CA LYS A 182 3.25 -11.04 -16.62
C LYS A 182 1.95 -10.76 -15.85
N SER A 183 1.80 -9.53 -15.35
CA SER A 183 0.60 -9.06 -14.65
C SER A 183 0.19 -9.92 -13.42
N PRO A 184 1.06 -10.09 -12.42
CA PRO A 184 0.72 -10.80 -11.18
C PRO A 184 -0.31 -10.02 -10.37
N ARG A 185 -1.04 -10.69 -9.47
CA ARG A 185 -1.94 -9.98 -8.57
C ARG A 185 -1.11 -9.26 -7.51
N LEU A 186 -1.52 -8.07 -7.11
CA LEU A 186 -0.83 -7.28 -6.08
C LEU A 186 -0.59 -8.08 -4.79
N LYS A 187 -1.54 -8.90 -4.36
CA LYS A 187 -1.38 -9.75 -3.17
C LYS A 187 -0.25 -10.78 -3.29
N ASP A 188 0.00 -11.29 -4.50
CA ASP A 188 1.05 -12.27 -4.75
C ASP A 188 2.42 -11.58 -4.70
N ILE A 189 2.50 -10.34 -5.22
CA ILE A 189 3.69 -9.47 -5.13
C ILE A 189 4.02 -9.15 -3.67
N LEU A 190 3.03 -8.67 -2.91
CA LEU A 190 3.21 -8.34 -1.50
C LEU A 190 3.62 -9.57 -0.68
N TYR A 191 3.01 -10.73 -0.96
CA TYR A 191 3.39 -11.98 -0.31
C TYR A 191 4.86 -12.35 -0.61
N LEU A 192 5.32 -12.22 -1.85
CA LEU A 192 6.73 -12.48 -2.19
C LEU A 192 7.70 -11.53 -1.48
N GLN A 193 7.36 -10.23 -1.39
CA GLN A 193 8.17 -9.25 -0.65
C GLN A 193 8.28 -9.64 0.83
N TYR A 194 7.16 -10.06 1.41
CA TYR A 194 7.09 -10.56 2.79
C TYR A 194 7.85 -11.87 2.98
N ASP A 195 7.63 -12.87 2.14
CA ASP A 195 8.26 -14.19 2.25
C ASP A 195 9.80 -14.09 2.20
N LYS A 196 10.33 -13.19 1.36
CA LYS A 196 11.76 -12.93 1.26
C LYS A 196 12.30 -11.93 2.27
N GLN A 197 11.42 -11.27 3.05
CA GLN A 197 11.75 -10.25 4.02
C GLN A 197 12.68 -9.15 3.46
N LYS A 198 12.49 -8.76 2.20
CA LYS A 198 13.35 -7.77 1.52
C LYS A 198 12.60 -6.97 0.44
N PRO A 199 13.09 -5.78 0.06
CA PRO A 199 12.61 -5.07 -1.11
C PRO A 199 12.91 -5.81 -2.42
N PHE A 200 12.21 -5.40 -3.48
CA PHE A 200 12.50 -5.81 -4.86
C PHE A 200 13.53 -4.88 -5.49
N PHE A 201 13.86 -5.18 -6.75
CA PHE A 201 14.65 -4.32 -7.61
C PHE A 201 13.91 -4.10 -8.92
N VAL A 202 13.96 -2.87 -9.44
CA VAL A 202 13.53 -2.54 -10.80
C VAL A 202 14.78 -2.35 -11.66
N ASP A 203 14.88 -3.07 -12.77
CA ASP A 203 15.94 -2.83 -13.75
C ASP A 203 15.62 -1.58 -14.59
N SER A 204 16.63 -0.80 -14.98
CA SER A 204 16.50 0.25 -16.00
C SER A 204 16.09 -0.36 -17.36
N LYS A 205 15.63 0.48 -18.29
CA LYS A 205 15.11 0.00 -19.58
C LYS A 205 16.18 -0.75 -20.39
N ASP A 206 17.40 -0.27 -20.31
CA ASP A 206 18.60 -0.85 -20.93
C ASP A 206 19.25 -1.96 -20.09
N GLY A 207 18.75 -2.22 -18.88
CA GLY A 207 19.27 -3.23 -17.94
C GLY A 207 20.61 -2.86 -17.30
N THR A 208 21.08 -1.61 -17.41
CA THR A 208 22.39 -1.20 -16.87
C THR A 208 22.37 -0.83 -15.39
N ASN A 209 21.20 -0.44 -14.86
CA ASN A 209 21.02 -0.02 -13.47
C ASN A 209 19.91 -0.83 -12.78
N GLN A 210 20.03 -0.98 -11.47
CA GLN A 210 18.99 -1.56 -10.62
C GLN A 210 18.60 -0.58 -9.52
N TYR A 211 17.29 -0.44 -9.30
CA TYR A 211 16.72 0.46 -8.32
C TYR A 211 15.99 -0.33 -7.25
N GLU A 212 16.42 -0.18 -5.99
CA GLU A 212 15.68 -0.76 -4.87
C GLU A 212 14.23 -0.29 -4.91
N THR A 213 13.30 -1.22 -4.74
CA THR A 213 11.88 -0.98 -4.98
C THR A 213 11.01 -1.62 -3.90
N ILE A 214 10.12 -0.82 -3.30
CA ILE A 214 9.12 -1.29 -2.33
C ILE A 214 7.74 -1.18 -2.97
N VAL A 215 7.00 -2.29 -2.98
CA VAL A 215 5.60 -2.31 -3.41
C VAL A 215 4.71 -2.22 -2.17
N ILE A 216 3.80 -1.26 -2.17
CA ILE A 216 2.82 -1.07 -1.08
C ILE A 216 1.38 -1.20 -1.60
N PRO A 217 0.43 -1.67 -0.77
CA PRO A 217 -0.97 -1.73 -1.17
C PRO A 217 -1.58 -0.32 -1.36
N HIS A 218 -2.71 -0.26 -2.07
CA HIS A 218 -3.45 0.99 -2.20
C HIS A 218 -4.11 1.39 -0.87
N ALA A 219 -4.18 2.71 -0.65
CA ALA A 219 -4.83 3.39 0.46
C ALA A 219 -6.31 3.03 0.72
N ALA A 220 -6.99 2.33 -0.18
CA ALA A 220 -8.40 2.00 -0.01
C ALA A 220 -8.61 0.78 0.92
N ASN A 221 -7.56 -0.01 1.15
CA ASN A 221 -7.61 -1.26 1.90
C ASN A 221 -6.98 -1.14 3.31
N LEU A 222 -6.86 0.09 3.83
CA LEU A 222 -6.02 0.40 5.00
C LEU A 222 -6.55 -0.15 6.33
N THR A 223 -7.86 -0.31 6.48
CA THR A 223 -8.46 -0.90 7.68
C THR A 223 -8.37 -2.43 7.71
N LYS A 224 -7.81 -3.04 6.66
CA LYS A 224 -7.73 -4.50 6.46
C LYS A 224 -6.42 -4.90 5.78
N LEU A 225 -5.30 -4.33 6.23
CA LEU A 225 -3.99 -4.72 5.72
C LEU A 225 -3.66 -6.15 6.16
N SER A 226 -3.22 -6.98 5.21
CA SER A 226 -2.61 -8.28 5.51
C SER A 226 -1.24 -8.09 6.17
N GLU A 227 -0.71 -9.14 6.79
CA GLU A 227 0.66 -9.16 7.32
C GLU A 227 1.69 -8.69 6.28
N SER A 228 1.55 -9.16 5.03
CA SER A 228 2.40 -8.72 3.92
C SER A 228 2.26 -7.23 3.59
N GLY A 229 1.07 -6.65 3.75
CA GLY A 229 0.85 -5.22 3.58
C GLY A 229 1.43 -4.39 4.72
N ILE A 230 1.32 -4.88 5.97
CA ILE A 230 1.94 -4.26 7.14
C ILE A 230 3.46 -4.25 6.98
N PHE A 231 4.05 -5.39 6.63
CA PHE A 231 5.48 -5.52 6.36
C PHE A 231 5.95 -4.51 5.29
N ALA A 232 5.24 -4.40 4.17
CA ALA A 232 5.57 -3.46 3.11
C ALA A 232 5.58 -1.99 3.58
N TYR A 233 4.62 -1.59 4.43
CA TYR A 233 4.62 -0.25 5.02
C TYR A 233 5.74 -0.05 6.03
N ASN A 234 6.10 -1.07 6.82
CA ASN A 234 7.22 -0.97 7.75
C ASN A 234 8.54 -0.78 6.99
N LEU A 235 8.77 -1.54 5.91
CA LEU A 235 9.94 -1.31 5.03
C LEU A 235 10.00 0.14 4.53
N LEU A 236 8.87 0.68 4.06
CA LEU A 236 8.78 2.08 3.62
C LEU A 236 9.16 3.06 4.73
N ILE A 237 8.61 2.86 5.93
CA ILE A 237 8.85 3.72 7.09
C ILE A 237 10.33 3.67 7.47
N ASP A 238 10.92 2.48 7.55
CA ASP A 238 12.33 2.29 7.89
C ASP A 238 13.24 2.98 6.86
N SER A 239 12.94 2.84 5.56
CA SER A 239 13.70 3.51 4.50
C SER A 239 13.60 5.04 4.55
N LEU A 240 12.47 5.60 5.01
CA LEU A 240 12.25 7.04 5.10
C LEU A 240 12.76 7.67 6.40
N ILE A 241 12.72 6.95 7.53
CA ILE A 241 13.17 7.43 8.84
C ILE A 241 14.68 7.35 8.99
N ASP A 242 15.30 6.23 8.61
CA ASP A 242 16.73 6.00 8.87
C ASP A 242 17.66 6.82 7.98
N GLY A 243 17.13 7.59 7.02
CA GLY A 243 17.95 8.30 6.03
C GLY A 243 18.80 7.35 5.18
N LYS A 244 18.49 6.03 5.18
CA LYS A 244 19.19 4.94 4.48
C LYS A 244 19.09 4.99 2.96
N ALA A 245 18.46 6.04 2.41
CA ALA A 245 18.86 6.61 1.14
C ALA A 245 20.35 7.10 1.13
N LYS A 246 21.12 6.91 2.21
CA LYS A 246 22.58 6.97 2.22
C LYS A 246 23.13 5.68 2.83
N LYS A 247 23.67 4.82 1.95
CA LYS A 247 24.52 3.63 2.18
C LYS A 247 23.87 2.35 2.73
N ASN A 248 24.15 1.29 1.97
CA ASN A 248 24.14 -0.13 2.32
C ASN A 248 24.68 -0.39 3.73
N GLU A 249 23.84 -0.92 4.62
CA GLU A 249 24.20 -1.87 5.68
C GLU A 249 22.91 -2.25 6.43
N TYR A 250 22.41 -3.46 6.15
CA TYR A 250 21.38 -4.10 6.97
C TYR A 250 22.07 -5.06 7.94
N GLU A 251 22.35 -4.59 9.15
CA GLU A 251 22.59 -5.46 10.29
C GLU A 251 21.34 -5.39 11.19
N PHE A 252 20.58 -6.48 11.21
CA PHE A 252 19.29 -6.57 11.85
C PHE A 252 19.46 -7.06 13.28
N THR A 253 19.46 -6.15 14.25
CA THR A 253 19.38 -6.51 15.67
C THR A 253 17.91 -6.66 16.07
N LEU A 254 17.37 -7.87 15.90
CA LEU A 254 16.12 -8.27 16.54
C LEU A 254 16.29 -8.18 18.06
N LYS A 255 15.67 -7.18 18.67
CA LYS A 255 15.29 -7.30 20.08
C LYS A 255 14.10 -8.26 20.15
N THR A 256 14.46 -9.52 20.30
CA THR A 256 13.59 -10.63 20.68
C THR A 256 12.76 -10.25 21.91
N LYS A 257 11.45 -10.11 21.74
CA LYS A 257 10.46 -10.66 22.67
C LYS A 257 9.28 -11.15 21.84
N ASP A 258 9.10 -12.46 21.94
CA ASP A 258 7.94 -13.25 21.54
C ASP A 258 7.78 -13.56 20.04
N ILE A 259 8.73 -14.37 19.55
CA ILE A 259 8.45 -15.32 18.47
C ILE A 259 7.53 -16.41 19.03
N VAL A 260 6.27 -16.43 18.62
CA VAL A 260 5.49 -17.68 18.59
C VAL A 260 5.38 -18.12 17.14
N SER A 261 6.17 -19.15 16.83
CA SER A 261 6.04 -20.14 15.76
C SER A 261 5.00 -19.89 14.66
N SER A 262 5.52 -19.79 13.44
CA SER A 262 4.86 -19.81 12.14
C SER A 262 3.89 -20.99 11.93
N SER A 263 2.62 -20.79 12.24
CA SER A 263 1.52 -21.50 11.59
C SER A 263 0.45 -20.48 11.23
N LYS A 264 -0.18 -20.62 10.05
CA LYS A 264 -1.32 -19.78 9.64
C LYS A 264 -2.26 -19.58 10.82
N HIS A 265 -2.47 -18.34 11.28
CA HIS A 265 -3.38 -18.04 12.39
C HIS A 265 -4.77 -18.60 12.09
N THR A 266 -5.18 -19.64 12.81
CA THR A 266 -6.41 -20.37 12.52
C THR A 266 -7.58 -19.84 13.33
N TRP A 267 -8.80 -20.26 12.98
CA TRP A 267 -9.97 -20.02 13.84
C TRP A 267 -9.79 -20.61 15.23
N LEU A 268 -9.05 -21.72 15.39
CA LEU A 268 -8.80 -22.29 16.70
C LEU A 268 -7.91 -21.37 17.53
N ASP A 269 -6.82 -20.86 16.94
CA ASP A 269 -5.87 -19.98 17.62
C ASP A 269 -6.53 -18.66 18.04
N GLU A 270 -7.31 -18.04 17.15
CA GLU A 270 -8.02 -16.80 17.45
C GLU A 270 -9.05 -16.97 18.56
N ILE A 271 -9.82 -18.06 18.56
CA ILE A 271 -10.84 -18.31 19.60
C ILE A 271 -10.19 -18.58 20.94
N VAL A 272 -9.08 -19.35 20.97
CA VAL A 272 -8.31 -19.57 22.21
C VAL A 272 -7.79 -18.24 22.74
N TYR A 273 -7.24 -17.38 21.89
CA TYR A 273 -6.77 -16.07 22.30
C TYR A 273 -7.90 -15.22 22.88
N VAL A 274 -9.02 -15.10 22.17
CA VAL A 274 -10.18 -14.30 22.61
C VAL A 274 -10.72 -14.80 23.95
N LEU A 275 -10.83 -16.10 24.15
CA LEU A 275 -11.29 -16.64 25.42
C LEU A 275 -10.30 -16.36 26.55
N LYS A 276 -8.99 -16.32 26.30
CA LYS A 276 -8.00 -15.93 27.33
C LYS A 276 -8.20 -14.48 27.77
N GLU A 277 -8.38 -13.55 26.83
CA GLU A 277 -8.64 -12.13 27.13
C GLU A 277 -9.95 -11.93 27.90
N LEU A 278 -10.95 -12.76 27.62
CA LEU A 278 -12.26 -12.72 28.29
C LEU A 278 -12.26 -13.47 29.64
N GLY A 279 -11.09 -13.79 30.21
CA GLY A 279 -10.98 -14.43 31.52
C GLY A 279 -11.22 -15.94 31.50
N GLY A 280 -10.96 -16.59 30.36
CA GLY A 280 -11.00 -18.05 30.21
C GLY A 280 -12.32 -18.64 29.75
N HIS A 281 -13.40 -17.86 29.76
CA HIS A 281 -14.72 -18.30 29.32
C HIS A 281 -15.58 -17.14 28.83
N ALA A 282 -16.48 -17.39 27.87
CA ALA A 282 -17.42 -16.37 27.40
C ALA A 282 -18.64 -16.95 26.69
N LYS A 283 -19.68 -16.12 26.54
CA LYS A 283 -20.81 -16.43 25.65
C LYS A 283 -20.41 -16.15 24.20
N ASN A 284 -21.00 -16.90 23.27
CA ASN A 284 -20.79 -16.77 21.83
C ASN A 284 -20.89 -15.32 21.36
N LYS A 285 -21.85 -14.55 21.88
CA LYS A 285 -22.01 -13.13 21.54
C LYS A 285 -20.74 -12.33 21.83
N ASP A 286 -20.14 -12.53 22.99
CA ASP A 286 -18.96 -11.79 23.44
C ASP A 286 -17.71 -12.26 22.69
N ILE A 287 -17.61 -13.57 22.43
CA ILE A 287 -16.58 -14.14 21.54
C ILE A 287 -16.66 -13.50 20.16
N PHE A 288 -17.85 -13.37 19.57
CA PHE A 288 -18.01 -12.75 18.25
C PHE A 288 -17.59 -11.28 18.26
N ILE A 289 -18.04 -10.52 19.26
CA ILE A 289 -17.69 -9.10 19.37
C ILE A 289 -16.17 -8.94 19.45
N GLU A 290 -15.49 -9.74 20.27
CA GLU A 290 -14.04 -9.58 20.46
C GLU A 290 -13.24 -10.11 19.26
N VAL A 291 -13.65 -11.22 18.64
CA VAL A 291 -13.07 -11.69 17.37
C VAL A 291 -13.21 -10.63 16.27
N GLU A 292 -14.40 -10.03 16.13
CA GLU A 292 -14.67 -9.00 15.11
C GLU A 292 -13.88 -7.73 15.37
N LYS A 293 -13.81 -7.30 16.63
CA LYS A 293 -13.01 -6.15 17.08
C LYS A 293 -11.52 -6.34 16.80
N ARG A 294 -11.00 -7.56 16.96
CA ARG A 294 -9.59 -7.88 16.73
C ARG A 294 -9.22 -7.94 15.25
N GLY A 295 -10.16 -8.27 14.37
CA GLY A 295 -9.94 -8.16 12.93
C GLY A 295 -8.97 -9.19 12.33
N MET A 296 -8.51 -10.18 13.09
CA MET A 296 -7.44 -11.11 12.71
C MET A 296 -7.87 -12.20 11.71
N MET A 297 -9.17 -12.32 11.42
CA MET A 297 -9.76 -13.39 10.61
C MET A 297 -10.48 -12.86 9.36
N ASN A 298 -10.74 -13.74 8.39
CA ASN A 298 -11.55 -13.40 7.22
C ASN A 298 -13.06 -13.50 7.51
N PHE A 299 -13.75 -12.37 7.57
CA PHE A 299 -15.17 -12.24 7.88
C PHE A 299 -16.07 -12.45 6.65
N THR A 300 -16.22 -13.71 6.22
CA THR A 300 -17.30 -14.08 5.28
C THR A 300 -18.68 -13.90 5.93
N PRO A 301 -19.80 -13.76 5.20
CA PRO A 301 -21.14 -13.63 5.81
C PRO A 301 -21.52 -14.75 6.80
N ARG A 302 -20.81 -15.89 6.80
CA ARG A 302 -21.02 -17.04 7.69
C ARG A 302 -19.92 -17.24 8.72
N TRP A 303 -19.03 -16.26 8.94
CA TRP A 303 -17.87 -16.41 9.83
C TRP A 303 -18.24 -16.81 11.27
N LYS A 304 -19.38 -16.34 11.79
CA LYS A 304 -19.90 -16.74 13.12
C LYS A 304 -20.17 -18.24 13.20
N ASN A 305 -20.59 -18.86 12.09
CA ASN A 305 -20.76 -20.31 12.00
C ASN A 305 -19.41 -21.03 12.02
N SER A 306 -18.36 -20.43 11.43
CA SER A 306 -17.00 -20.98 11.50
C SER A 306 -16.47 -20.99 12.94
N VAL A 307 -16.75 -19.95 13.74
CA VAL A 307 -16.41 -19.90 15.17
C VAL A 307 -17.12 -21.02 15.93
N ILE A 308 -18.45 -21.12 15.81
CA ILE A 308 -19.23 -22.16 16.50
C ILE A 308 -18.78 -23.57 16.07
N LYS A 309 -18.56 -23.79 14.76
CA LYS A 309 -18.12 -25.07 14.23
C LYS A 309 -16.73 -25.45 14.76
N THR A 310 -15.81 -24.49 14.82
CA THR A 310 -14.45 -24.73 15.32
C THR A 310 -14.48 -25.10 16.80
N ILE A 311 -15.23 -24.37 17.64
CA ILE A 311 -15.42 -24.73 19.05
C ILE A 311 -15.99 -26.15 19.17
N GLY A 312 -17.05 -26.45 18.41
CA GLY A 312 -17.71 -27.75 18.46
C GLY A 312 -16.87 -28.93 17.94
N LEU A 313 -15.90 -28.69 17.06
CA LEU A 313 -14.95 -29.70 16.56
C LEU A 313 -13.80 -29.98 17.56
N HIS A 314 -13.57 -29.06 18.50
CA HIS A 314 -12.46 -29.08 19.47
C HIS A 314 -12.96 -29.11 20.93
N SER A 315 -14.17 -29.62 21.14
CA SER A 315 -14.78 -29.81 22.47
C SER A 315 -15.43 -31.18 22.56
N SER A 316 -14.94 -32.05 23.42
CA SER A 316 -15.53 -33.37 23.67
C SER A 316 -16.97 -33.31 24.21
N ASP A 317 -17.43 -32.16 24.71
CA ASP A 317 -18.81 -31.93 25.18
C ASP A 317 -19.81 -31.69 24.03
N SER A 318 -19.31 -31.64 22.78
CA SER A 318 -20.10 -31.39 21.57
C SER A 318 -20.27 -32.67 20.74
N LYS A 319 -21.49 -32.89 20.23
CA LYS A 319 -21.79 -34.00 19.30
C LYS A 319 -20.99 -33.95 18.00
N SER A 320 -20.43 -32.79 17.66
CA SER A 320 -19.62 -32.58 16.46
C SER A 320 -18.13 -32.83 16.69
N TYR A 321 -17.72 -33.22 17.90
CA TYR A 321 -16.33 -33.53 18.20
C TYR A 321 -15.82 -34.63 17.28
N LYS A 322 -14.58 -34.48 16.80
CA LYS A 322 -13.91 -35.50 15.98
C LYS A 322 -12.70 -36.03 16.73
N GLU A 323 -12.65 -37.34 16.86
CA GLU A 323 -11.49 -38.04 17.43
C GLU A 323 -10.23 -37.70 16.63
N GLY A 324 -9.15 -37.33 17.33
CA GLY A 324 -7.92 -36.81 16.75
C GLY A 324 -7.77 -35.28 16.77
N ASN A 325 -8.85 -34.52 17.06
CA ASN A 325 -8.75 -33.09 17.32
C ASN A 325 -8.35 -32.80 18.77
N SER A 326 -7.58 -31.73 18.99
CA SER A 326 -7.29 -31.26 20.35
C SER A 326 -8.57 -30.82 21.07
N ASP A 327 -8.82 -31.37 22.26
CA ASP A 327 -9.96 -31.04 23.11
C ASP A 327 -9.64 -29.81 23.97
N ARG A 328 -9.88 -28.61 23.41
CA ARG A 328 -9.46 -27.33 24.00
C ARG A 328 -10.57 -26.63 24.77
N PHE A 329 -11.83 -26.89 24.43
CA PHE A 329 -12.97 -26.18 24.97
C PHE A 329 -13.90 -27.10 25.77
N TYR A 330 -14.55 -26.56 26.80
CA TYR A 330 -15.62 -27.22 27.53
C TYR A 330 -16.89 -26.37 27.53
N LYS A 331 -18.03 -27.04 27.59
CA LYS A 331 -19.35 -26.40 27.55
C LYS A 331 -19.80 -26.04 28.96
N ILE A 332 -20.07 -24.76 29.18
CA ILE A 332 -20.63 -24.27 30.45
C ILE A 332 -22.15 -24.24 30.37
N ASP A 333 -22.70 -23.68 29.29
CA ASP A 333 -24.14 -23.58 29.04
C ASP A 333 -24.40 -23.43 27.53
N ARG A 334 -25.66 -23.23 27.11
CA ARG A 334 -26.05 -23.01 25.72
C ARG A 334 -25.38 -21.76 25.15
N GLY A 335 -24.34 -22.01 24.36
CA GLY A 335 -23.55 -20.95 23.72
C GLY A 335 -22.61 -20.24 24.68
N HIS A 336 -22.25 -20.87 25.81
CA HIS A 336 -21.21 -20.41 26.73
C HIS A 336 -20.12 -21.49 26.80
N TRP A 337 -18.90 -21.10 26.48
CA TRP A 337 -17.75 -21.98 26.38
C TRP A 337 -16.59 -21.48 27.25
N GLY A 338 -15.82 -22.42 27.78
CA GLY A 338 -14.59 -22.16 28.51
C GLY A 338 -13.40 -22.92 27.92
N LEU A 339 -12.20 -22.50 28.27
CA LEU A 339 -10.94 -23.16 27.92
C LEU A 339 -10.55 -24.18 29.00
N ARG A 340 -10.30 -25.43 28.60
CA ARG A 340 -9.93 -26.50 29.55
C ARG A 340 -8.58 -26.24 30.25
N ASP A 341 -7.64 -25.59 29.55
CA ASP A 341 -6.28 -25.32 30.04
C ASP A 341 -6.12 -23.91 30.65
N PHE A 342 -7.22 -23.25 31.07
CA PHE A 342 -7.15 -21.90 31.62
C PHE A 342 -7.20 -21.93 33.15
N LYS A 343 -6.16 -21.38 33.79
CA LYS A 343 -6.04 -21.23 35.24
C LYS A 343 -6.22 -19.78 35.65
#